data_AF-A0A815EDN4-F1
#
_entry.id   AF-A0A815EDN4-F1
#
_cell.length_a   1.000
_cell.length_b   1.000
_cell.length_c   1.000
_cell.angle_alpha   90.00
_cell.angle_beta   90.00
_cell.angle_gamma   90.00
#
_symmetry.space_group_name_H-M   'P 1'
#
loop_
_entity.id
_entity.type
_entity.pdbx_description
1 polymer ?
#
loop_
_entity_poly.entity_id
_entity_poly.type
_entity_poly.pdbx_seq_one_letter_code
_entity_poly.pdbx_strand_id
1 'polypeptide(L)'
;MPLIYSLIIRQSFYQLMERCLLIKFHQSIMKICFFLLLSFFTTIIINILLFILFFKTSPLSISSSFNLQITSHIFFPSDIISLYYSPTNYRDLQNQYQEQDLLEKIQIYTKNHSQQNNISNDLRHEAVIALHSALNLITSNKFKKARKVFEHALYLDPSNSEILVEYGQFLEYHHNDLINAEHYYTRALVKQPTNLRALELKKRTLPLVEEIDQKYFNFIDNILKEFYRIPDTNPYLRRAKRNAYYLHIYHSNGIEGNTLNLRETQYIIETHLAIGGKSLIEQQEVLGLDLALQYVNCTLVNRLGLITLEDILEIHRRVLGFVNPIEAGQLRKQQVYVGSFIPPIYNDLPEYLDDFLKWLNSLDDTRDLHAIELATIAHYKFVYIHPFIDGNGRTGRLLMNLILMKFGYPPVIIKKSERFIYYSHLKQANDGDIRPLIRFIAKCTERTLTELIQQSQTTKITRQDLRLNDDYDNGRNFIEERVIIIE
;
A
#
# COMPACT_ATOMS: atom_id res chain seq x y z
N MET A 1 37.45 42.46 -61.42
CA MET A 1 36.89 41.13 -61.72
C MET A 1 37.71 39.93 -61.22
N PRO A 2 39.07 39.94 -61.13
CA PRO A 2 39.82 38.75 -60.68
C PRO A 2 39.71 38.44 -59.17
N LEU A 3 39.54 39.45 -58.30
CA LEU A 3 39.47 39.24 -56.85
C LEU A 3 38.14 38.61 -56.36
N ILE A 4 37.03 38.83 -57.07
CA ILE A 4 35.71 38.31 -56.68
C ILE A 4 35.62 36.81 -56.98
N TYR A 5 36.18 36.36 -58.10
CA TYR A 5 36.25 34.93 -58.45
C TYR A 5 37.10 34.12 -57.46
N SER A 6 38.22 34.68 -56.98
CA SER A 6 39.07 34.02 -55.98
C SER A 6 38.36 33.84 -54.63
N LEU A 7 37.52 34.79 -54.22
CA LEU A 7 36.78 34.72 -52.95
C LEU A 7 35.63 33.70 -53.03
N ILE A 8 34.90 33.67 -54.15
CA ILE A 8 33.79 32.73 -54.36
C ILE A 8 34.30 31.28 -54.39
N ILE A 9 35.39 31.00 -55.12
CA ILE A 9 35.97 29.65 -55.19
C ILE A 9 36.46 29.18 -53.82
N ARG A 10 37.06 30.08 -53.02
CA ARG A 10 37.53 29.75 -51.67
C ARG A 10 36.38 29.44 -50.73
N GLN A 11 35.29 30.21 -50.79
CA GLN A 11 34.11 30.00 -49.96
C GLN A 11 33.34 28.72 -50.33
N SER A 12 33.24 28.39 -51.61
CA SER A 12 32.67 27.11 -52.07
C SER A 12 33.51 25.90 -51.65
N PHE A 13 34.84 26.04 -51.62
CA PHE A 13 35.74 24.96 -51.17
C PHE A 13 35.63 24.69 -49.67
N TYR A 14 35.49 25.73 -48.85
CA TYR A 14 35.25 25.58 -47.40
C TYR A 14 33.90 24.93 -47.08
N GLN A 15 32.82 25.30 -47.78
CA GLN A 15 31.51 24.64 -47.62
C GLN A 15 31.53 23.17 -48.06
N LEU A 16 32.31 22.82 -49.08
CA LEU A 16 32.49 21.42 -49.50
C LEU A 16 33.27 20.62 -48.45
N MET A 17 34.32 21.21 -47.88
CA MET A 17 35.10 20.60 -46.80
C MET A 17 34.29 20.40 -45.52
N GLU A 18 33.46 21.37 -45.10
CA GLU A 18 32.53 21.20 -43.97
C GLU A 18 31.54 20.06 -44.21
N ARG A 19 30.96 19.97 -45.42
CA ARG A 19 30.05 18.87 -45.77
C ARG A 19 30.75 17.51 -45.78
N CYS A 20 31.99 17.43 -46.28
CA CYS A 20 32.79 16.21 -46.24
C CYS A 20 33.19 15.81 -44.81
N LEU A 21 33.48 16.77 -43.93
CA LEU A 21 33.76 16.53 -42.51
C LEU A 21 32.51 16.03 -41.78
N LEU A 22 31.33 16.61 -42.04
CA LEU A 22 30.04 16.15 -41.50
C LEU A 22 29.69 14.72 -41.93
N ILE A 23 29.97 14.35 -43.20
CA ILE A 23 29.75 12.99 -43.70
C ILE A 23 30.70 11.98 -43.03
N LYS A 24 31.98 12.33 -42.84
CA LYS A 24 32.93 11.48 -42.10
C LYS A 24 32.57 11.35 -40.61
N PHE A 25 32.02 12.40 -40.01
CA PHE A 25 31.53 12.39 -38.63
C PHE A 25 30.31 11.46 -38.47
N HIS A 26 29.36 11.52 -39.41
CA HIS A 26 28.20 10.62 -39.43
C HIS A 26 28.60 9.15 -39.61
N GLN A 27 29.56 8.85 -40.50
CA GLN A 27 30.08 7.49 -40.66
C GLN A 27 30.79 6.97 -39.40
N SER A 28 31.45 7.86 -38.65
CA SER A 28 32.12 7.51 -37.39
C SER A 28 31.09 7.24 -36.28
N ILE A 29 30.03 8.04 -36.18
CA ILE A 29 28.91 7.81 -35.25
C ILE A 29 28.20 6.49 -35.58
N MET A 30 27.93 6.21 -36.86
CA MET A 30 27.29 4.95 -37.25
C MET A 30 28.16 3.73 -36.92
N LYS A 31 29.49 3.83 -37.03
CA LYS A 31 30.42 2.79 -36.59
C LYS A 31 30.42 2.60 -35.07
N ILE A 32 30.34 3.69 -34.29
CA ILE A 32 30.25 3.63 -32.83
C ILE A 32 28.92 3.01 -32.41
N CYS A 33 27.80 3.43 -32.99
CA CYS A 33 26.48 2.84 -32.73
C CYS A 33 26.44 1.34 -33.09
N PHE A 34 27.05 0.95 -34.22
CA PHE A 34 27.18 -0.45 -34.60
C PHE A 34 28.02 -1.26 -33.61
N PHE A 35 29.13 -0.70 -33.11
CA PHE A 35 29.95 -1.34 -32.07
C PHE A 35 29.22 -1.48 -30.73
N LEU A 36 28.43 -0.47 -30.34
CA LEU A 36 27.61 -0.52 -29.12
C LEU A 36 26.47 -1.54 -29.24
N LEU A 37 25.81 -1.62 -30.40
CA LEU A 37 24.82 -2.65 -30.69
C LEU A 37 25.44 -4.05 -30.69
N LEU A 38 26.61 -4.21 -31.32
CA LEU A 38 27.32 -5.49 -31.33
C LEU A 38 27.75 -5.90 -29.91
N SER A 39 28.23 -4.97 -29.09
CA SER A 39 28.58 -5.28 -27.70
C SER A 39 27.36 -5.70 -26.88
N PHE A 40 26.22 -5.01 -27.06
CA PHE A 40 24.95 -5.33 -26.42
C PHE A 40 24.43 -6.73 -26.78
N PHE A 41 24.51 -7.11 -28.06
CA PHE A 41 24.14 -8.47 -28.48
C PHE A 41 25.12 -9.52 -27.96
N THR A 42 26.42 -9.23 -27.89
CA THR A 42 27.39 -10.17 -27.33
C THR A 42 27.18 -10.40 -25.82
N THR A 43 26.83 -9.37 -25.04
CA THR A 43 26.52 -9.56 -23.61
C THR A 43 25.24 -10.34 -23.39
N ILE A 44 24.21 -10.15 -24.22
CA ILE A 44 22.99 -10.98 -24.17
C ILE A 44 23.32 -12.43 -24.48
N ILE A 45 24.09 -12.70 -25.55
CA ILE A 45 24.46 -14.07 -25.93
C ILE A 45 25.31 -14.72 -24.82
N ILE A 46 26.26 -14.00 -24.23
CA ILE A 46 27.08 -14.50 -23.11
C ILE A 46 26.21 -14.82 -21.90
N ASN A 47 25.24 -13.96 -21.55
CA ASN A 47 24.31 -14.20 -20.43
C ASN A 47 23.40 -15.41 -20.69
N ILE A 48 22.92 -15.59 -21.93
CA ILE A 48 22.14 -16.78 -22.31
C ILE A 48 23.02 -18.04 -22.27
N LEU A 49 24.28 -17.96 -22.71
CA LEU A 49 25.21 -19.10 -22.66
C LEU A 49 25.56 -19.47 -21.21
N LEU A 50 25.78 -18.48 -20.34
CA LEU A 50 25.98 -18.67 -18.90
C LEU A 50 24.73 -19.28 -18.24
N PHE A 51 23.54 -18.82 -18.60
CA PHE A 51 22.27 -19.39 -18.14
C PHE A 51 22.12 -20.86 -18.55
N ILE A 52 22.41 -21.19 -19.81
CA ILE A 52 22.37 -22.56 -20.32
C ILE A 52 23.45 -23.45 -19.65
N LEU A 53 24.65 -22.92 -19.44
CA LEU A 53 25.74 -23.64 -18.75
C LEU A 53 25.40 -23.89 -17.27
N PHE A 54 24.80 -22.92 -16.58
CA PHE A 54 24.39 -23.05 -15.18
C PHE A 54 23.36 -24.18 -14.97
N PHE A 55 22.44 -24.36 -15.93
CA PHE A 55 21.46 -25.46 -15.91
C PHE A 55 22.01 -26.81 -16.43
N LYS A 56 23.14 -26.82 -17.14
CA LYS A 56 23.73 -28.07 -17.67
C LYS A 56 24.72 -28.73 -16.71
N THR A 57 25.21 -28.03 -15.68
CA THR A 57 26.25 -28.53 -14.76
C THR A 57 25.74 -28.88 -13.36
N SER A 58 24.44 -28.93 -13.12
CA SER A 58 23.87 -29.31 -11.82
C SER A 58 22.92 -30.52 -11.95
N PRO A 59 23.38 -31.76 -11.69
CA PRO A 59 22.50 -32.88 -11.44
C PRO A 59 22.04 -32.78 -9.97
N LEU A 60 21.00 -31.99 -9.69
CA LEU A 60 20.41 -31.98 -8.35
C LEU A 60 19.48 -33.19 -8.21
N SER A 61 20.06 -34.25 -7.66
CA SER A 61 19.35 -35.28 -6.92
C SER A 61 18.41 -34.64 -5.91
N ILE A 62 17.12 -34.95 -6.05
CA ILE A 62 16.06 -34.58 -5.11
C ILE A 62 16.25 -35.42 -3.84
N SER A 63 17.04 -34.91 -2.91
CA SER A 63 17.02 -35.29 -1.50
C SER A 63 17.83 -34.27 -0.70
N SER A 64 17.22 -33.15 -0.36
CA SER A 64 17.76 -32.26 0.65
C SER A 64 16.63 -31.88 1.60
N SER A 65 16.69 -32.50 2.78
CA SER A 65 16.13 -31.99 4.01
C SER A 65 16.35 -30.48 4.09
N PHE A 66 15.27 -29.71 3.92
CA PHE A 66 15.25 -28.26 4.09
C PHE A 66 15.55 -27.94 5.56
N ASN A 67 16.79 -27.61 5.89
CA ASN A 67 17.03 -26.85 7.11
C ASN A 67 16.75 -25.38 6.75
N LEU A 68 15.56 -24.89 7.09
CA LEU A 68 15.34 -23.46 7.24
C LEU A 68 16.25 -22.99 8.40
N GLN A 69 17.45 -22.55 8.06
CA GLN A 69 18.21 -21.68 8.94
C GLN A 69 17.38 -20.41 9.11
N ILE A 70 16.80 -20.25 10.31
CA ILE A 70 16.13 -19.04 10.74
C ILE A 70 17.21 -17.95 10.75
N THR A 71 17.37 -17.23 9.64
CA THR A 71 17.92 -15.89 9.67
C THR A 71 16.87 -15.03 10.36
N SER A 72 17.28 -14.32 11.40
CA SER A 72 16.50 -13.38 12.21
C SER A 72 15.55 -12.53 11.35
N HIS A 73 14.28 -12.94 11.25
CA HIS A 73 13.22 -12.09 10.73
C HIS A 73 12.51 -11.47 11.92
N ILE A 74 12.53 -10.14 12.00
CA ILE A 74 11.74 -9.43 12.99
C ILE A 74 10.26 -9.73 12.75
N PHE A 75 9.61 -10.23 13.79
CA PHE A 75 8.26 -10.74 13.73
C PHE A 75 7.23 -9.62 13.92
N PHE A 76 6.41 -9.36 12.91
CA PHE A 76 5.30 -8.41 13.03
C PHE A 76 4.07 -9.09 13.62
N PRO A 77 3.18 -8.38 14.35
CA PRO A 77 1.90 -8.94 14.82
C PRO A 77 1.08 -9.62 13.73
N SER A 78 1.09 -9.06 12.51
CA SER A 78 0.44 -9.64 11.33
C SER A 78 1.05 -10.99 10.92
N ASP A 79 2.33 -11.20 11.21
CA ASP A 79 3.05 -12.41 10.83
C ASP A 79 2.65 -13.61 11.70
N ILE A 80 2.04 -13.36 12.89
CA ILE A 80 1.36 -14.39 13.69
C ILE A 80 0.37 -15.15 12.84
N ILE A 81 -0.36 -14.45 11.97
CA ILE A 81 -1.37 -15.06 11.11
C ILE A 81 -0.76 -15.60 9.81
N SER A 82 0.36 -15.07 9.32
CA SER A 82 1.07 -15.66 8.17
C SER A 82 1.51 -17.12 8.43
N LEU A 83 1.82 -17.48 9.68
CA LEU A 83 2.03 -18.86 10.13
C LEU A 83 0.78 -19.77 9.94
N TYR A 84 -0.40 -19.17 9.78
CA TYR A 84 -1.67 -19.87 9.56
C TYR A 84 -2.20 -19.74 8.11
N TYR A 85 -1.54 -19.00 7.21
CA TYR A 85 -2.17 -18.47 5.98
C TYR A 85 -1.59 -18.94 4.62
N SER A 86 -0.91 -20.09 4.55
CA SER A 86 -0.51 -20.64 3.24
C SER A 86 -0.80 -22.15 3.19
N PRO A 87 -1.53 -22.67 2.18
CA PRO A 87 -1.76 -24.12 2.02
C PRO A 87 -0.45 -24.91 1.79
N THR A 88 0.55 -24.28 1.18
CA THR A 88 1.90 -24.84 0.98
C THR A 88 2.66 -24.91 2.29
N ASN A 89 2.68 -23.83 3.08
CA ASN A 89 3.24 -23.88 4.44
C ASN A 89 2.41 -24.72 5.39
N TYR A 90 1.08 -24.84 5.27
CA TYR A 90 0.27 -25.67 6.17
C TYR A 90 0.50 -27.17 5.94
N ARG A 91 0.76 -27.57 4.68
CA ARG A 91 1.20 -28.94 4.33
C ARG A 91 2.66 -29.20 4.73
N ASP A 92 3.55 -28.22 4.57
CA ASP A 92 4.96 -28.36 4.96
C ASP A 92 5.17 -28.23 6.48
N LEU A 93 4.35 -27.44 7.19
CA LEU A 93 4.30 -27.32 8.66
C LEU A 93 3.79 -28.60 9.32
N GLN A 94 2.85 -29.33 8.70
CA GLN A 94 2.48 -30.68 9.15
C GLN A 94 3.65 -31.67 9.10
N ASN A 95 4.61 -31.46 8.20
CA ASN A 95 5.74 -32.35 8.00
C ASN A 95 7.02 -31.88 8.73
N GLN A 96 7.09 -30.63 9.20
CA GLN A 96 8.37 -30.03 9.58
C GLN A 96 8.41 -29.25 10.91
N TYR A 97 7.28 -28.90 11.53
CA TYR A 97 7.28 -28.19 12.82
C TYR A 97 6.43 -28.91 13.87
N GLN A 98 7.06 -29.29 14.97
CA GLN A 98 6.34 -29.80 16.14
C GLN A 98 5.48 -28.68 16.74
N GLU A 99 4.21 -28.99 17.02
CA GLU A 99 3.17 -28.14 17.60
C GLU A 99 3.65 -27.30 18.82
N GLN A 100 4.67 -27.78 19.54
CA GLN A 100 5.30 -27.11 20.69
C GLN A 100 6.09 -25.84 20.35
N ASP A 101 6.81 -25.81 19.23
CA ASP A 101 7.70 -24.70 18.85
C ASP A 101 6.89 -23.44 18.44
N LEU A 102 5.71 -23.68 17.84
CA LEU A 102 4.74 -22.63 17.52
C LEU A 102 4.08 -22.06 18.77
N LEU A 103 3.66 -22.94 19.70
CA LEU A 103 3.07 -22.55 20.98
C LEU A 103 4.04 -21.72 21.82
N GLU A 104 5.33 -22.04 21.78
CA GLU A 104 6.38 -21.31 22.51
C GLU A 104 6.62 -19.91 21.93
N LYS A 105 6.66 -19.78 20.59
CA LYS A 105 6.75 -18.45 19.93
C LYS A 105 5.52 -17.59 20.17
N ILE A 106 4.33 -18.19 20.15
CA ILE A 106 3.08 -17.50 20.50
C ILE A 106 3.13 -17.05 21.96
N GLN A 107 3.54 -17.92 22.90
CA GLN A 107 3.69 -17.57 24.31
C GLN A 107 4.67 -16.42 24.53
N ILE A 108 5.79 -16.37 23.80
CA ILE A 108 6.76 -15.25 23.88
C ILE A 108 6.11 -13.95 23.41
N TYR A 109 5.35 -13.98 22.31
CA TYR A 109 4.59 -12.82 21.83
C TYR A 109 3.50 -12.39 22.83
N THR A 110 2.70 -13.32 23.36
CA THR A 110 1.66 -13.03 24.36
C THR A 110 2.27 -12.45 25.64
N LYS A 111 3.44 -12.95 26.06
CA LYS A 111 4.16 -12.49 27.25
C LYS A 111 4.66 -11.06 27.09
N ASN A 112 5.19 -10.71 25.91
CA ASN A 112 5.67 -9.35 25.62
C ASN A 112 4.54 -8.33 25.45
N HIS A 113 3.34 -8.76 25.02
CA HIS A 113 2.15 -7.89 24.89
C HIS A 113 1.17 -7.96 26.06
N SER A 114 1.51 -8.65 27.16
CA SER A 114 0.66 -8.77 28.35
C SER A 114 0.60 -7.51 29.23
N GLN A 115 1.15 -6.37 28.80
CA GLN A 115 0.97 -5.07 29.45
C GLN A 115 -0.17 -4.27 28.82
N GLN A 116 -1.42 -4.66 29.10
CA GLN A 116 -2.60 -3.77 29.17
C GLN A 116 -3.86 -4.65 29.31
N ASN A 117 -4.34 -4.80 30.54
CA ASN A 117 -5.77 -4.92 30.87
C ASN A 117 -5.93 -5.01 32.39
N ASN A 118 -5.73 -3.87 33.08
CA ASN A 118 -6.24 -3.66 34.44
C ASN A 118 -7.77 -3.47 34.38
N ILE A 119 -8.50 -4.48 33.89
CA ILE A 119 -9.95 -4.54 33.97
C ILE A 119 -10.28 -5.09 35.35
N SER A 120 -11.15 -4.42 36.11
CA SER A 120 -11.55 -4.88 37.43
C SER A 120 -12.25 -6.25 37.33
N ASN A 121 -12.09 -7.08 38.36
CA ASN A 121 -12.76 -8.38 38.41
C ASN A 121 -14.29 -8.24 38.31
N ASP A 122 -14.87 -7.14 38.81
CA ASP A 122 -16.30 -6.86 38.74
C ASP A 122 -16.79 -6.70 37.30
N LEU A 123 -16.05 -5.97 36.45
CA LEU A 123 -16.38 -5.80 35.03
C LEU A 123 -16.32 -7.12 34.25
N ARG A 124 -15.36 -8.00 34.60
CA ARG A 124 -15.28 -9.34 34.00
C ARG A 124 -16.47 -10.21 34.38
N HIS A 125 -16.93 -10.14 35.64
CA HIS A 125 -18.13 -10.85 36.07
C HIS A 125 -19.39 -10.30 35.37
N GLU A 126 -19.50 -8.98 35.23
CA GLU A 126 -20.60 -8.35 34.51
C GLU A 126 -20.63 -8.77 33.02
N ALA A 127 -19.46 -8.86 32.38
CA ALA A 127 -19.33 -9.32 31.00
C ALA A 127 -19.86 -10.75 30.81
N VAL A 128 -19.54 -11.67 31.75
CA VAL A 128 -20.04 -13.05 31.72
C VAL A 128 -21.55 -13.11 31.96
N ILE A 129 -22.09 -12.28 32.85
CA ILE A 129 -23.54 -12.18 33.05
C ILE A 129 -24.24 -11.67 31.78
N ALA A 130 -23.66 -10.65 31.13
CA ALA A 130 -24.15 -10.14 29.85
C ALA A 130 -24.13 -11.22 28.76
N LEU A 131 -23.07 -12.03 28.69
CA LEU A 131 -22.98 -13.18 27.77
C LEU A 131 -24.16 -14.16 27.98
N HIS A 132 -24.39 -14.60 29.22
CA HIS A 132 -25.51 -15.50 29.52
C HIS A 132 -26.87 -14.89 29.18
N SER A 133 -27.04 -13.59 29.42
CA SER A 133 -28.23 -12.84 29.02
C SER A 133 -28.42 -12.83 27.50
N ALA A 134 -27.34 -12.64 26.73
CA ALA A 134 -27.37 -12.68 25.27
C ALA A 134 -27.79 -14.06 24.74
N LEU A 135 -27.25 -15.15 25.32
CA LEU A 135 -27.63 -16.52 24.98
C LEU A 135 -29.12 -16.81 25.28
N ASN A 136 -29.63 -16.34 26.42
CA ASN A 136 -31.06 -16.46 26.76
C ASN A 136 -31.96 -15.64 25.81
N LEU A 137 -31.46 -14.52 25.27
CA LEU A 137 -32.18 -13.75 24.26
C LEU A 137 -32.20 -14.46 22.90
N ILE A 138 -31.15 -15.21 22.55
CA ILE A 138 -31.14 -16.06 21.35
C ILE A 138 -32.20 -17.15 21.46
N THR A 139 -32.26 -17.88 22.60
CA THR A 139 -33.29 -18.92 22.82
C THR A 139 -34.71 -18.35 22.81
N SER A 140 -34.86 -17.08 23.20
CA SER A 140 -36.12 -16.34 23.13
C SER A 140 -36.42 -15.71 21.75
N ASN A 141 -35.64 -16.01 20.70
CA ASN A 141 -35.74 -15.42 19.35
C ASN A 141 -35.65 -13.88 19.29
N LYS A 142 -34.97 -13.24 20.26
CA LYS A 142 -34.81 -11.78 20.35
C LYS A 142 -33.45 -11.32 19.80
N PHE A 143 -33.14 -11.68 18.56
CA PHE A 143 -31.81 -11.50 17.94
C PHE A 143 -31.29 -10.05 17.96
N LYS A 144 -32.13 -9.05 17.68
CA LYS A 144 -31.72 -7.63 17.72
C LYS A 144 -31.28 -7.18 19.12
N LYS A 145 -31.91 -7.72 20.17
CA LYS A 145 -31.52 -7.43 21.55
C LYS A 145 -30.27 -8.22 21.92
N ALA A 146 -30.20 -9.50 21.55
CA ALA A 146 -29.03 -10.35 21.76
C ALA A 146 -27.75 -9.69 21.22
N ARG A 147 -27.80 -9.17 19.99
CA ARG A 147 -26.68 -8.44 19.38
C ARG A 147 -26.18 -7.28 20.25
N LYS A 148 -27.07 -6.41 20.72
CA LYS A 148 -26.68 -5.27 21.58
C LYS A 148 -26.06 -5.73 22.90
N VAL A 149 -26.57 -6.84 23.45
CA VAL A 149 -26.03 -7.40 24.70
C VAL A 149 -24.65 -8.04 24.47
N PHE A 150 -24.41 -8.69 23.33
CA PHE A 150 -23.07 -9.16 22.96
C PHE A 150 -22.09 -8.00 22.75
N GLU A 151 -22.51 -6.95 22.03
CA GLU A 151 -21.69 -5.75 21.82
C GLU A 151 -21.33 -5.10 23.18
N HIS A 152 -22.26 -5.11 24.14
CA HIS A 152 -22.01 -4.66 25.50
C HIS A 152 -21.06 -5.59 26.28
N ALA A 153 -21.23 -6.91 26.19
CA ALA A 153 -20.33 -7.87 26.82
C ALA A 153 -18.89 -7.72 26.31
N LEU A 154 -18.71 -7.53 24.99
CA LEU A 154 -17.42 -7.25 24.36
C LEU A 154 -16.84 -5.89 24.75
N TYR A 155 -17.68 -4.90 25.03
CA TYR A 155 -17.23 -3.62 25.55
C TYR A 155 -16.67 -3.75 26.98
N LEU A 156 -17.29 -4.57 27.82
CA LEU A 156 -16.87 -4.82 29.20
C LEU A 156 -15.59 -5.66 29.30
N ASP A 157 -15.49 -6.74 28.51
CA ASP A 157 -14.28 -7.57 28.42
C ASP A 157 -13.93 -7.91 26.95
N PRO A 158 -13.17 -7.04 26.26
CA PRO A 158 -12.79 -7.23 24.86
C PRO A 158 -11.83 -8.40 24.60
N SER A 159 -11.22 -8.94 25.66
CA SER A 159 -10.23 -10.01 25.62
C SER A 159 -10.79 -11.39 25.92
N ASN A 160 -12.06 -11.49 26.31
CA ASN A 160 -12.67 -12.75 26.70
C ASN A 160 -12.84 -13.70 25.50
N SER A 161 -12.12 -14.82 25.50
CA SER A 161 -12.17 -15.78 24.41
C SER A 161 -13.57 -16.38 24.20
N GLU A 162 -14.36 -16.60 25.24
CA GLU A 162 -15.66 -17.24 25.13
C GLU A 162 -16.70 -16.28 24.54
N ILE A 163 -16.71 -15.02 24.99
CA ILE A 163 -17.60 -13.98 24.43
C ILE A 163 -17.33 -13.80 22.93
N LEU A 164 -16.05 -13.80 22.53
CA LEU A 164 -15.65 -13.69 21.12
C LEU A 164 -16.18 -14.87 20.29
N VAL A 165 -16.04 -16.11 20.78
CA VAL A 165 -16.52 -17.32 20.08
C VAL A 165 -18.04 -17.33 19.97
N GLU A 166 -18.76 -17.10 21.07
CA GLU A 166 -20.23 -17.11 21.08
C GLU A 166 -20.81 -16.00 20.19
N TYR A 167 -20.21 -14.81 20.21
CA TYR A 167 -20.63 -13.75 19.32
C TYR A 167 -20.33 -14.06 17.84
N GLY A 168 -19.18 -14.67 17.55
CA GLY A 168 -18.87 -15.14 16.20
C GLY A 168 -19.90 -16.15 15.68
N GLN A 169 -20.29 -17.13 16.49
CA GLN A 169 -21.34 -18.09 16.12
C GLN A 169 -22.71 -17.42 15.95
N PHE A 170 -23.05 -16.46 16.80
CA PHE A 170 -24.26 -15.67 16.63
C PHE A 170 -24.30 -14.95 15.26
N LEU A 171 -23.19 -14.35 14.85
CA LEU A 171 -23.07 -13.69 13.54
C LEU A 171 -23.16 -14.66 12.37
N GLU A 172 -22.54 -15.82 12.50
CA GLU A 172 -22.59 -16.86 11.49
C GLU A 172 -24.02 -17.38 11.26
N TYR A 173 -24.68 -17.86 12.33
CA TYR A 173 -25.98 -18.54 12.21
C TYR A 173 -27.17 -17.60 12.03
N HIS A 174 -27.13 -16.39 12.61
CA HIS A 174 -28.28 -15.48 12.62
C HIS A 174 -28.14 -14.26 11.72
N HIS A 175 -26.92 -13.91 11.30
CA HIS A 175 -26.66 -12.77 10.43
C HIS A 175 -26.04 -13.15 9.07
N ASN A 176 -25.71 -14.43 8.86
CA ASN A 176 -25.02 -14.92 7.67
C ASN A 176 -23.73 -14.11 7.37
N ASP A 177 -23.07 -13.66 8.45
CA ASP A 177 -21.89 -12.80 8.39
C ASP A 177 -20.63 -13.61 8.72
N LEU A 178 -20.26 -14.46 7.76
CA LEU A 178 -19.15 -15.40 7.89
C LEU A 178 -17.80 -14.69 8.09
N ILE A 179 -17.61 -13.55 7.44
CA ILE A 179 -16.36 -12.78 7.52
C ILE A 179 -16.14 -12.26 8.94
N ASN A 180 -17.15 -11.63 9.54
CA ASN A 180 -17.02 -11.14 10.91
C ASN A 180 -16.97 -12.30 11.92
N ALA A 181 -17.72 -13.39 11.69
CA ALA A 181 -17.64 -14.58 12.53
C ALA A 181 -16.21 -15.14 12.61
N GLU A 182 -15.57 -15.34 11.46
CA GLU A 182 -14.20 -15.84 11.38
C GLU A 182 -13.17 -14.88 12.00
N HIS A 183 -13.37 -13.56 11.84
CA HIS A 183 -12.56 -12.55 12.52
C HIS A 183 -12.64 -12.70 14.04
N TYR A 184 -13.83 -12.93 14.60
CA TYR A 184 -13.98 -13.14 16.05
C TYR A 184 -13.32 -14.44 16.53
N TYR A 185 -13.39 -15.53 15.75
CA TYR A 185 -12.66 -16.77 16.08
C TYR A 185 -11.14 -16.56 16.06
N THR A 186 -10.65 -15.80 15.09
CA THR A 186 -9.24 -15.45 14.98
C THR A 186 -8.80 -14.62 16.19
N ARG A 187 -9.58 -13.61 16.58
CA ARG A 187 -9.31 -12.81 17.77
C ARG A 187 -9.32 -13.66 19.05
N ALA A 188 -10.24 -14.61 19.17
CA ALA A 188 -10.28 -15.53 20.29
C ALA A 188 -8.97 -16.33 20.40
N LEU A 189 -8.45 -16.85 19.29
CA LEU A 189 -7.19 -17.60 19.26
C LEU A 189 -5.96 -16.73 19.53
N VAL A 190 -5.94 -15.47 19.10
CA VAL A 190 -4.83 -14.56 19.45
C VAL A 190 -4.78 -14.32 20.97
N LYS A 191 -5.93 -14.20 21.63
CA LYS A 191 -5.97 -13.98 23.09
C LYS A 191 -5.78 -15.28 23.88
N GLN A 192 -6.36 -16.39 23.41
CA GLN A 192 -6.24 -17.72 24.01
C GLN A 192 -6.00 -18.78 22.92
N PRO A 193 -4.73 -19.07 22.59
CA PRO A 193 -4.36 -20.04 21.56
C PRO A 193 -4.83 -21.47 21.86
N THR A 194 -5.04 -21.79 23.14
CA THR A 194 -5.48 -23.11 23.62
C THR A 194 -6.99 -23.35 23.49
N ASN A 195 -7.76 -22.39 22.98
CA ASN A 195 -9.20 -22.57 22.81
C ASN A 195 -9.51 -23.50 21.61
N LEU A 196 -9.78 -24.77 21.92
CA LEU A 196 -10.09 -25.80 20.93
C LEU A 196 -11.36 -25.48 20.10
N ARG A 197 -12.39 -24.90 20.72
CA ARG A 197 -13.64 -24.54 20.04
C ARG A 197 -13.40 -23.45 18.99
N ALA A 198 -12.63 -22.42 19.34
CA ALA A 198 -12.24 -21.38 18.39
C ALA A 198 -11.42 -21.94 17.23
N LEU A 199 -10.53 -22.90 17.50
CA LEU A 199 -9.69 -23.56 16.49
C LEU A 199 -10.53 -24.38 15.50
N GLU A 200 -11.47 -25.19 15.99
CA GLU A 200 -12.37 -25.97 15.13
C GLU A 200 -13.27 -25.09 14.26
N LEU A 201 -13.83 -24.03 14.84
CA LEU A 201 -14.65 -23.07 14.10
C LEU A 201 -13.83 -22.36 13.02
N LYS A 202 -12.61 -21.90 13.34
CA LYS A 202 -11.70 -21.29 12.35
C LYS A 202 -11.31 -22.26 11.25
N LYS A 203 -10.98 -23.51 11.56
CA LYS A 203 -10.65 -24.53 10.55
C LYS A 203 -11.76 -24.71 9.51
N ARG A 204 -13.02 -24.57 9.94
CA ARG A 204 -14.18 -24.65 9.05
C ARG A 204 -14.44 -23.37 8.26
N THR A 205 -14.30 -22.20 8.88
CA THR A 205 -14.68 -20.92 8.26
C THR A 205 -13.58 -20.28 7.43
N LEU A 206 -12.30 -20.50 7.77
CA LEU A 206 -11.15 -19.94 7.06
C LEU A 206 -11.15 -20.18 5.54
N PRO A 207 -11.25 -21.43 5.02
CA PRO A 207 -11.21 -21.66 3.58
C PRO A 207 -12.39 -21.00 2.83
N LEU A 208 -13.54 -20.88 3.48
CA LEU A 208 -14.71 -20.22 2.92
C LEU A 208 -14.50 -18.70 2.82
N VAL A 209 -13.91 -18.10 3.85
CA VAL A 209 -13.58 -16.67 3.86
C VAL A 209 -12.49 -16.34 2.84
N GLU A 210 -11.47 -17.19 2.70
CA GLU A 210 -10.46 -17.07 1.65
C GLU A 210 -11.07 -17.12 0.25
N GLU A 211 -12.01 -18.04 0.00
CA GLU A 211 -12.71 -18.11 -1.28
C GLU A 211 -13.53 -16.83 -1.55
N ILE A 212 -14.17 -16.26 -0.52
CA ILE A 212 -14.91 -14.99 -0.63
C ILE A 212 -13.96 -13.84 -0.95
N ASP A 213 -12.84 -13.72 -0.24
CA ASP A 213 -11.86 -12.66 -0.46
C ASP A 213 -11.22 -12.77 -1.85
N GLN A 214 -10.86 -13.97 -2.29
CA GLN A 214 -10.31 -14.20 -3.64
C GLN A 214 -11.31 -13.85 -4.74
N LYS A 215 -12.58 -14.20 -4.57
CA LYS A 215 -13.65 -13.80 -5.52
C LYS A 215 -13.76 -12.28 -5.59
N TYR A 216 -13.60 -11.57 -4.48
CA TYR A 216 -13.65 -10.12 -4.46
C TYR A 216 -12.43 -9.48 -5.14
N PHE A 217 -11.22 -10.01 -4.97
CA PHE A 217 -10.05 -9.57 -5.74
C PHE A 217 -10.24 -9.79 -7.25
N ASN A 218 -10.67 -10.99 -7.65
CA ASN A 218 -10.96 -11.28 -9.06
C ASN A 218 -12.02 -10.33 -9.66
N PHE A 219 -13.00 -9.92 -8.85
CA PHE A 219 -14.00 -8.92 -9.25
C PHE A 219 -13.36 -7.55 -9.50
N ILE A 220 -12.50 -7.07 -8.59
CA ILE A 220 -11.77 -5.81 -8.75
C ILE A 220 -10.86 -5.85 -9.99
N ASP A 221 -10.20 -6.96 -10.25
CA ASP A 221 -9.34 -7.14 -11.44
C ASP A 221 -10.13 -7.05 -12.75
N ASN A 222 -11.36 -7.53 -12.74
CA ASN A 222 -12.25 -7.38 -13.89
C ASN A 222 -12.63 -5.90 -14.08
N ILE A 223 -12.89 -5.14 -13.01
CA ILE A 223 -13.09 -3.69 -13.11
C ILE A 223 -11.83 -3.00 -13.63
N LEU A 224 -10.64 -3.41 -13.18
CA LEU A 224 -9.37 -2.88 -13.67
C LEU A 224 -9.20 -3.12 -15.18
N LYS A 225 -9.55 -4.30 -15.67
CA LYS A 225 -9.56 -4.59 -17.12
C LYS A 225 -10.52 -3.68 -17.88
N GLU A 226 -11.71 -3.39 -17.34
CA GLU A 226 -12.64 -2.43 -17.95
C GLU A 226 -12.07 -1.01 -17.95
N PHE A 227 -11.41 -0.59 -16.87
CA PHE A 227 -10.74 0.72 -16.79
C PHE A 227 -9.72 0.89 -17.91
N TYR A 228 -8.89 -0.13 -18.17
CA TYR A 228 -7.88 -0.11 -19.23
C TYR A 228 -8.44 -0.17 -20.66
N ARG A 229 -9.72 -0.49 -20.86
CA ARG A 229 -10.35 -0.37 -22.18
C ARG A 229 -10.61 1.08 -22.59
N ILE A 230 -10.56 2.01 -21.64
CA ILE A 230 -10.82 3.42 -21.86
C ILE A 230 -9.53 4.08 -22.32
N PRO A 231 -9.48 4.67 -23.53
CA PRO A 231 -8.26 5.29 -24.03
C PRO A 231 -7.79 6.44 -23.12
N ASP A 232 -6.50 6.53 -22.85
CA ASP A 232 -5.92 7.63 -22.06
C ASP A 232 -6.09 9.01 -22.73
N THR A 233 -6.30 9.02 -24.06
CA THR A 233 -6.65 10.23 -24.82
C THR A 233 -8.05 10.76 -24.52
N ASN A 234 -8.90 10.00 -23.81
CA ASN A 234 -10.23 10.44 -23.43
C ASN A 234 -10.15 11.68 -22.50
N PRO A 235 -10.67 12.85 -22.92
CA PRO A 235 -10.57 14.08 -22.12
C PRO A 235 -11.31 13.98 -20.78
N TYR A 236 -12.39 13.19 -20.70
CA TYR A 236 -13.12 12.95 -19.47
C TYR A 236 -12.32 12.11 -18.48
N LEU A 237 -11.59 11.11 -18.97
CA LEU A 237 -10.68 10.31 -18.13
C LEU A 237 -9.52 11.16 -17.63
N ARG A 238 -8.90 11.99 -18.49
CA ARG A 238 -7.84 12.94 -18.08
C ARG A 238 -8.32 13.90 -17.00
N ARG A 239 -9.54 14.43 -17.14
CA ARG A 239 -10.19 15.27 -16.12
C ARG A 239 -10.45 14.50 -14.82
N ALA A 240 -10.94 13.26 -14.92
CA ALA A 240 -11.19 12.42 -13.76
C ALA A 240 -9.90 12.08 -12.98
N LYS A 241 -8.81 11.71 -13.70
CA LYS A 241 -7.47 11.50 -13.13
C LYS A 241 -6.97 12.77 -12.42
N ARG A 242 -7.11 13.96 -13.05
CA ARG A 242 -6.76 15.25 -12.42
C ARG A 242 -7.57 15.53 -11.16
N ASN A 243 -8.87 15.28 -11.17
CA ASN A 243 -9.71 15.47 -9.98
C ASN A 243 -9.33 14.48 -8.85
N ALA A 244 -9.04 13.22 -9.21
CA ALA A 244 -8.59 12.20 -8.27
C ALA A 244 -7.26 12.59 -7.60
N TYR A 245 -6.36 13.25 -8.33
CA TYR A 245 -5.12 13.81 -7.79
C TYR A 245 -5.37 14.80 -6.63
N TYR A 246 -6.24 15.80 -6.84
CA TYR A 246 -6.59 16.76 -5.78
C TYR A 246 -7.33 16.09 -4.61
N LEU A 247 -8.23 15.14 -4.91
CA LEU A 247 -8.95 14.37 -3.89
C LEU A 247 -8.00 13.55 -3.03
N HIS A 248 -6.95 12.96 -3.60
CA HIS A 248 -5.95 12.20 -2.86
C HIS A 248 -5.25 13.10 -1.83
N ILE A 249 -4.77 14.27 -2.24
CA ILE A 249 -4.06 15.22 -1.35
C ILE A 249 -5.01 15.71 -0.24
N TYR A 250 -6.20 16.16 -0.63
CA TYR A 250 -7.22 16.64 0.31
C TYR A 250 -7.59 15.58 1.35
N HIS A 251 -7.85 14.35 0.92
CA HIS A 251 -8.25 13.29 1.85
C HIS A 251 -7.09 12.78 2.69
N SER A 252 -5.87 12.67 2.15
CA SER A 252 -4.71 12.19 2.91
C SER A 252 -4.30 13.17 4.01
N ASN A 253 -4.23 14.48 3.71
CA ASN A 253 -3.98 15.50 4.75
C ASN A 253 -5.18 15.64 5.70
N GLY A 254 -6.40 15.57 5.16
CA GLY A 254 -7.63 15.61 5.94
C GLY A 254 -7.82 14.40 6.84
N ILE A 255 -7.18 13.26 6.55
CA ILE A 255 -7.04 12.18 7.52
C ILE A 255 -6.19 12.71 8.65
N GLU A 256 -4.98 13.21 8.46
CA GLU A 256 -4.07 13.59 9.56
C GLU A 256 -4.60 14.73 10.46
N GLY A 257 -5.49 15.58 9.94
CA GLY A 257 -6.19 16.60 10.74
C GLY A 257 -6.35 17.94 10.02
N ASN A 258 -5.85 18.04 8.78
CA ASN A 258 -5.88 19.28 8.01
C ASN A 258 -7.33 19.72 7.71
N THR A 259 -7.61 21.00 7.99
CA THR A 259 -8.96 21.60 7.93
C THR A 259 -9.28 22.28 6.61
N LEU A 260 -8.33 22.35 5.67
CA LEU A 260 -8.55 22.91 4.34
C LEU A 260 -9.63 22.11 3.60
N ASN A 261 -10.50 22.80 2.88
CA ASN A 261 -11.48 22.18 2.00
C ASN A 261 -10.87 21.83 0.64
N LEU A 262 -11.60 21.06 -0.19
CA LEU A 262 -11.09 20.61 -1.48
C LEU A 262 -10.76 21.77 -2.45
N ARG A 263 -11.57 22.84 -2.46
CA ARG A 263 -11.34 24.01 -3.33
C ARG A 263 -10.13 24.81 -2.88
N GLU A 264 -9.96 24.98 -1.56
CA GLU A 264 -8.78 25.61 -0.97
C GLU A 264 -7.51 24.81 -1.32
N THR A 265 -7.57 23.48 -1.20
CA THR A 265 -6.48 22.56 -1.58
C THR A 265 -6.13 22.72 -3.06
N GLN A 266 -7.13 22.69 -3.94
CA GLN A 266 -6.93 22.89 -5.38
C GLN A 266 -6.33 24.27 -5.70
N TYR A 267 -6.84 25.33 -5.08
CA TYR A 267 -6.35 26.68 -5.28
C TYR A 267 -4.87 26.81 -4.92
N ILE A 268 -4.44 26.23 -3.79
CA ILE A 268 -3.03 26.23 -3.36
C ILE A 268 -2.14 25.52 -4.39
N ILE A 269 -2.57 24.36 -4.89
CA ILE A 269 -1.79 23.57 -5.85
C ILE A 269 -1.70 24.28 -7.21
N GLU A 270 -2.79 24.90 -7.66
CA GLU A 270 -2.85 25.52 -9.00
C GLU A 270 -2.20 26.91 -9.05
N THR A 271 -2.36 27.71 -8.01
CA THR A 271 -1.89 29.11 -8.00
C THR A 271 -0.60 29.30 -7.23
N HIS A 272 -0.25 28.37 -6.33
CA HIS A 272 0.81 28.52 -5.34
C HIS A 272 0.68 29.78 -4.47
N LEU A 273 -0.53 30.36 -4.38
CA LEU A 273 -0.82 31.52 -3.55
C LEU A 273 -1.39 31.08 -2.20
N ALA A 274 -0.96 31.79 -1.14
CA ALA A 274 -1.46 31.54 0.20
C ALA A 274 -2.91 32.00 0.36
N ILE A 275 -3.67 31.29 1.19
CA ILE A 275 -5.05 31.60 1.55
C ILE A 275 -5.04 32.34 2.90
N GLY A 276 -5.60 33.54 2.90
CA GLY A 276 -5.75 34.35 4.12
C GLY A 276 -6.67 33.68 5.15
N GLY A 277 -6.31 33.76 6.44
CA GLY A 277 -7.13 33.22 7.53
C GLY A 277 -7.02 31.70 7.75
N LYS A 278 -6.08 31.02 7.08
CA LYS A 278 -5.77 29.60 7.26
C LYS A 278 -4.35 29.40 7.78
N SER A 279 -4.10 28.27 8.45
CA SER A 279 -2.77 27.95 8.95
C SER A 279 -1.76 27.85 7.80
N LEU A 280 -0.57 28.42 7.96
CA LEU A 280 0.52 28.25 7.00
C LEU A 280 1.00 26.80 6.96
N ILE A 281 1.01 26.13 8.12
CA ILE A 281 1.41 24.72 8.22
C ILE A 281 0.49 23.85 7.37
N GLU A 282 -0.83 24.02 7.48
CA GLU A 282 -1.79 23.24 6.69
C GLU A 282 -1.61 23.43 5.19
N GLN A 283 -1.25 24.65 4.76
CA GLN A 283 -0.99 24.95 3.35
C GLN A 283 0.34 24.33 2.90
N GLN A 284 1.36 24.35 3.76
CA GLN A 284 2.65 23.70 3.52
C GLN A 284 2.52 22.17 3.43
N GLU A 285 1.64 21.54 4.21
CA GLU A 285 1.33 20.12 4.10
C GLU A 285 0.71 19.75 2.75
N VAL A 286 -0.14 20.63 2.20
CA VAL A 286 -0.71 20.44 0.85
C VAL A 286 0.39 20.48 -0.20
N LEU A 287 1.28 21.47 -0.14
CA LEU A 287 2.41 21.59 -1.07
C LEU A 287 3.41 20.44 -0.93
N GLY A 288 3.69 19.99 0.29
CA GLY A 288 4.60 18.87 0.54
C GLY A 288 4.08 17.56 -0.01
N LEU A 289 2.79 17.29 0.19
CA LEU A 289 2.15 16.09 -0.34
C LEU A 289 2.01 16.13 -1.88
N ASP A 290 1.74 17.32 -2.45
CA ASP A 290 1.77 17.54 -3.91
C ASP A 290 3.14 17.19 -4.51
N LEU A 291 4.22 17.74 -3.95
CA LEU A 291 5.58 17.42 -4.42
C LEU A 291 5.93 15.94 -4.27
N ALA A 292 5.52 15.32 -3.16
CA ALA A 292 5.79 13.91 -2.92
C ALA A 292 5.06 13.02 -3.94
N LEU A 293 3.80 13.34 -4.26
CA LEU A 293 3.02 12.59 -5.25
C LEU A 293 3.57 12.78 -6.67
N GLN A 294 4.03 13.99 -7.02
CA GLN A 294 4.75 14.22 -8.29
C GLN A 294 6.03 13.38 -8.39
N TYR A 295 6.80 13.31 -7.31
CA TYR A 295 8.01 12.48 -7.27
C TYR A 295 7.71 11.00 -7.47
N VAL A 296 6.68 10.49 -6.79
CA VAL A 296 6.20 9.10 -6.97
C VAL A 296 5.85 8.85 -8.43
N ASN A 297 4.99 9.67 -9.03
CA ASN A 297 4.50 9.49 -10.40
C ASN A 297 5.64 9.57 -11.43
N CYS A 298 6.45 10.63 -11.36
CA CYS A 298 7.43 10.93 -12.40
C CYS A 298 8.73 10.13 -12.26
N THR A 299 9.09 9.72 -11.04
CA THR A 299 10.41 9.12 -10.77
C THR A 299 10.33 7.66 -10.38
N LEU A 300 9.33 7.25 -9.59
CA LEU A 300 9.34 5.92 -8.96
C LEU A 300 8.46 4.90 -9.67
N VAL A 301 7.27 5.29 -10.15
CA VAL A 301 6.29 4.35 -10.73
C VAL A 301 6.91 3.57 -11.90
N ASN A 302 7.45 4.27 -12.90
CA ASN A 302 8.02 3.66 -14.11
C ASN A 302 9.49 3.22 -13.96
N ARG A 303 10.11 3.43 -12.78
CA ARG A 303 11.48 2.98 -12.54
C ARG A 303 11.53 1.47 -12.35
N LEU A 304 12.35 0.81 -13.16
CA LEU A 304 12.69 -0.60 -12.99
C LEU A 304 13.60 -0.79 -11.79
N GLY A 305 13.46 -1.93 -11.10
CA GLY A 305 14.27 -2.30 -9.96
C GLY A 305 13.54 -2.17 -8.62
N LEU A 306 14.31 -2.35 -7.55
CA LEU A 306 13.82 -2.48 -6.19
C LEU A 306 13.35 -1.14 -5.60
N ILE A 307 12.45 -1.20 -4.63
CA ILE A 307 12.14 -0.07 -3.74
C ILE A 307 13.21 -0.07 -2.65
N THR A 308 13.89 1.07 -2.48
CA THR A 308 15.02 1.22 -1.54
C THR A 308 14.64 2.10 -0.36
N LEU A 309 15.46 2.09 0.69
CA LEU A 309 15.29 3.01 1.82
C LEU A 309 15.35 4.47 1.37
N GLU A 310 16.26 4.82 0.47
CA GLU A 310 16.38 6.21 -0.01
C GLU A 310 15.10 6.68 -0.71
N ASP A 311 14.38 5.80 -1.42
CA ASP A 311 13.10 6.18 -2.03
C ASP A 311 12.08 6.59 -0.97
N ILE A 312 12.02 5.86 0.14
CA ILE A 312 11.13 6.16 1.26
C ILE A 312 11.56 7.46 1.94
N LEU A 313 12.87 7.69 2.11
CA LEU A 313 13.41 8.93 2.66
C LEU A 313 13.11 10.13 1.75
N GLU A 314 13.23 9.99 0.42
CA GLU A 314 12.93 11.03 -0.57
C GLU A 314 11.44 11.36 -0.65
N ILE A 315 10.56 10.35 -0.51
CA ILE A 315 9.12 10.58 -0.36
C ILE A 315 8.87 11.40 0.91
N HIS A 316 9.39 10.94 2.05
CA HIS A 316 9.19 11.61 3.33
C HIS A 316 9.77 13.04 3.35
N ARG A 317 10.92 13.24 2.72
CA ARG A 317 11.58 14.55 2.57
C ARG A 317 10.69 15.57 1.89
N ARG A 318 9.92 15.16 0.87
CA ARG A 318 8.94 16.02 0.20
C ARG A 318 7.68 16.21 1.04
N VAL A 319 7.17 15.14 1.64
CA VAL A 319 5.97 15.20 2.50
C VAL A 319 6.14 16.22 3.62
N LEU A 320 7.29 16.20 4.32
CA LEU A 320 7.50 17.03 5.51
C LEU A 320 8.37 18.27 5.25
N GLY A 321 9.01 18.38 4.09
CA GLY A 321 10.05 19.37 3.81
C GLY A 321 9.63 20.83 4.00
N PHE A 322 8.37 21.18 3.69
CA PHE A 322 7.87 22.54 3.92
C PHE A 322 7.45 22.82 5.36
N VAL A 323 7.15 21.78 6.14
CA VAL A 323 6.63 21.89 7.51
C VAL A 323 7.78 21.79 8.53
N ASN A 324 8.63 20.78 8.38
CA ASN A 324 9.78 20.54 9.24
C ASN A 324 10.98 20.06 8.39
N PRO A 325 11.71 20.99 7.75
CA PRO A 325 12.83 20.64 6.87
C PRO A 325 14.00 19.97 7.59
N ILE A 326 14.11 20.12 8.92
CA ILE A 326 15.20 19.52 9.71
C ILE A 326 15.00 18.00 9.80
N GLU A 327 13.77 17.56 10.07
CA GLU A 327 13.43 16.14 10.25
C GLU A 327 12.98 15.46 8.94
N ALA A 328 12.73 16.25 7.89
CA ALA A 328 12.30 15.76 6.59
C ALA A 328 13.31 14.78 5.97
N GLY A 329 12.86 13.55 5.70
CA GLY A 329 13.71 12.48 5.17
C GLY A 329 14.77 11.96 6.15
N GLN A 330 14.60 12.17 7.46
CA GLN A 330 15.48 11.62 8.50
C GLN A 330 14.73 10.65 9.41
N LEU A 331 15.35 9.50 9.72
CA LEU A 331 14.83 8.56 10.70
C LEU A 331 14.83 9.20 12.10
N ARG A 332 13.79 8.92 12.89
CA ARG A 332 13.69 9.43 14.26
C ARG A 332 14.81 8.89 15.13
N LYS A 333 15.28 9.72 16.07
CA LYS A 333 16.31 9.39 17.07
C LYS A 333 15.76 9.31 18.50
N GLN A 334 14.44 9.28 18.61
CA GLN A 334 13.73 9.25 19.88
C GLN A 334 12.51 8.34 19.80
N GLN A 335 12.04 7.89 20.96
CA GLN A 335 10.84 7.08 21.03
C GLN A 335 9.57 7.94 20.90
N VAL A 336 8.57 7.39 20.22
CA VAL A 336 7.30 8.07 19.94
C VAL A 336 6.13 7.18 20.38
N TYR A 337 4.95 7.79 20.54
CA TYR A 337 3.73 7.13 20.97
C TYR A 337 2.59 7.48 20.00
N VAL A 338 1.92 6.45 19.46
CA VAL A 338 0.89 6.61 18.43
C VAL A 338 -0.44 6.15 19.01
N GLY A 339 -1.15 7.07 19.68
CA GLY A 339 -2.32 6.71 20.48
C GLY A 339 -1.92 5.77 21.62
N SER A 340 -2.48 4.55 21.65
CA SER A 340 -2.10 3.51 22.61
C SER A 340 -0.98 2.58 22.13
N PHE A 341 -0.52 2.73 20.89
CA PHE A 341 0.50 1.89 20.28
C PHE A 341 1.90 2.49 20.49
N ILE A 342 2.85 1.63 20.84
CA ILE A 342 4.27 1.96 21.02
C ILE A 342 5.04 1.28 19.88
N PRO A 343 5.55 2.03 18.90
CA PRO A 343 6.40 1.48 17.84
C PRO A 343 7.73 0.92 18.37
N PRO A 344 8.49 0.18 17.53
CA PRO A 344 9.84 -0.28 17.87
C PRO A 344 10.75 0.82 18.42
N ILE A 345 11.78 0.48 19.20
CA ILE A 345 12.69 1.51 19.72
C ILE A 345 13.55 2.04 18.56
N TYR A 346 13.89 3.33 18.58
CA TYR A 346 14.58 3.99 17.46
C TYR A 346 15.95 3.37 17.12
N ASN A 347 16.61 2.73 18.09
CA ASN A 347 17.88 2.03 17.88
C ASN A 347 17.75 0.81 16.95
N ASP A 348 16.56 0.18 16.93
CA ASP A 348 16.31 -1.03 16.16
C ASP A 348 15.79 -0.71 14.75
N LEU A 349 15.45 0.55 14.47
CA LEU A 349 14.88 0.98 13.17
C LEU A 349 15.67 0.51 11.95
N PRO A 350 17.02 0.55 11.92
CA PRO A 350 17.77 0.06 10.78
C PRO A 350 17.48 -1.41 10.46
N GLU A 351 17.37 -2.26 11.49
CA GLU A 351 17.07 -3.70 11.33
C GLU A 351 15.63 -3.91 10.85
N TYR A 352 14.66 -3.25 11.49
CA TYR A 352 13.25 -3.31 11.08
C TYR A 352 13.04 -2.85 9.63
N LEU A 353 13.73 -1.81 9.19
CA LEU A 353 13.62 -1.27 7.83
C LEU A 353 14.33 -2.16 6.81
N ASP A 354 15.48 -2.74 7.16
CA ASP A 354 16.18 -3.70 6.31
C ASP A 354 15.35 -4.96 6.08
N ASP A 355 14.77 -5.53 7.14
CA ASP A 355 13.87 -6.68 7.06
C ASP A 355 12.61 -6.36 6.25
N PHE A 356 12.01 -5.18 6.48
CA PHE A 356 10.88 -4.71 5.70
C PHE A 356 11.19 -4.61 4.20
N LEU A 357 12.34 -4.04 3.84
CA LEU A 357 12.74 -3.87 2.45
C LEU A 357 13.15 -5.20 1.80
N LYS A 358 13.79 -6.11 2.55
CA LYS A 358 14.07 -7.47 2.08
C LYS A 358 12.77 -8.20 1.75
N TRP A 359 11.80 -8.19 2.65
CA TRP A 359 10.48 -8.78 2.41
C TRP A 359 9.79 -8.14 1.21
N LEU A 360 9.74 -6.80 1.14
CA LEU A 360 9.04 -6.08 0.06
C LEU A 360 9.61 -6.39 -1.33
N ASN A 361 10.92 -6.67 -1.40
CA ASN A 361 11.63 -6.96 -2.65
C ASN A 361 11.85 -8.46 -2.89
N SER A 362 11.39 -9.34 -1.99
CA SER A 362 11.54 -10.78 -2.08
C SER A 362 10.46 -11.36 -3.00
N LEU A 363 10.87 -11.96 -4.12
CA LEU A 363 9.93 -12.64 -5.02
C LEU A 363 9.31 -13.87 -4.35
N ASP A 364 10.07 -14.61 -3.54
CA ASP A 364 9.56 -15.82 -2.89
C ASP A 364 8.47 -15.49 -1.87
N ASP A 365 8.59 -14.37 -1.15
CA ASP A 365 7.62 -13.97 -0.13
C ASP A 365 6.40 -13.23 -0.72
N THR A 366 6.55 -12.58 -1.87
CA THR A 366 5.53 -11.65 -2.39
C THR A 366 4.82 -12.12 -3.65
N ARG A 367 5.37 -13.10 -4.40
CA ARG A 367 4.82 -13.52 -5.71
C ARG A 367 3.38 -14.00 -5.62
N ASP A 368 3.02 -14.69 -4.54
CA ASP A 368 1.71 -15.32 -4.41
C ASP A 368 0.66 -14.38 -3.79
N LEU A 369 1.07 -13.16 -3.40
CA LEU A 369 0.16 -12.13 -2.87
C LEU A 369 -0.52 -11.37 -4.01
N HIS A 370 -1.80 -11.08 -3.83
CA HIS A 370 -2.49 -10.14 -4.71
C HIS A 370 -1.91 -8.72 -4.53
N ALA A 371 -1.90 -7.90 -5.60
CA ALA A 371 -1.30 -6.55 -5.56
C ALA A 371 -1.88 -5.66 -4.43
N ILE A 372 -3.19 -5.77 -4.18
CA ILE A 372 -3.88 -5.07 -3.09
C ILE A 372 -3.41 -5.55 -1.71
N GLU A 373 -3.17 -6.86 -1.56
CA GLU A 373 -2.64 -7.44 -0.32
C GLU A 373 -1.22 -6.97 -0.06
N LEU A 374 -0.34 -7.10 -1.06
CA LEU A 374 1.05 -6.66 -0.98
C LEU A 374 1.14 -5.18 -0.58
N ALA A 375 0.40 -4.31 -1.27
CA ALA A 375 0.38 -2.88 -0.97
C ALA A 375 -0.14 -2.58 0.44
N THR A 376 -1.18 -3.30 0.89
CA THR A 376 -1.77 -3.10 2.22
C THR A 376 -0.87 -3.62 3.34
N ILE A 377 -0.22 -4.77 3.16
CA ILE A 377 0.74 -5.32 4.12
C ILE A 377 1.95 -4.41 4.20
N ALA A 378 2.46 -3.91 3.07
CA ALA A 378 3.58 -2.98 3.04
C ALA A 378 3.25 -1.68 3.77
N HIS A 379 2.05 -1.14 3.51
CA HIS A 379 1.52 0.01 4.22
C HIS A 379 1.48 -0.22 5.74
N TYR A 380 0.91 -1.34 6.17
CA TYR A 380 0.80 -1.69 7.58
C TYR A 380 2.19 -1.83 8.24
N LYS A 381 3.08 -2.65 7.68
CA LYS A 381 4.44 -2.88 8.20
C LYS A 381 5.19 -1.55 8.34
N PHE A 382 5.13 -0.68 7.34
CA PHE A 382 5.75 0.64 7.40
C PHE A 382 5.18 1.53 8.52
N VAL A 383 3.85 1.63 8.63
CA VAL A 383 3.20 2.43 9.68
C VAL A 383 3.43 1.86 11.08
N TYR A 384 3.56 0.54 11.20
CA TYR A 384 3.92 -0.17 12.44
C TYR A 384 5.34 0.17 12.90
N ILE A 385 6.33 0.13 11.99
CA ILE A 385 7.73 0.52 12.29
C ILE A 385 7.80 1.98 12.74
N HIS A 386 6.99 2.83 12.11
CA HIS A 386 6.88 4.26 12.41
C HIS A 386 8.25 4.97 12.42
N PRO A 387 8.98 4.98 11.29
CA PRO A 387 10.39 5.37 11.26
C PRO A 387 10.67 6.87 11.43
N PHE A 388 9.66 7.72 11.29
CA PHE A 388 9.81 9.18 11.31
C PHE A 388 9.15 9.82 12.53
N ILE A 389 9.51 11.08 12.84
CA ILE A 389 8.89 11.82 13.95
C ILE A 389 7.44 12.22 13.67
N ASP A 390 7.14 12.54 12.41
CA ASP A 390 5.82 12.84 11.85
C ASP A 390 5.82 12.42 10.37
N GLY A 391 4.69 12.46 9.68
CA GLY A 391 4.60 12.17 8.25
C GLY A 391 4.49 10.67 7.92
N ASN A 392 4.51 9.79 8.92
CA ASN A 392 4.41 8.32 8.73
C ASN A 392 3.12 7.91 8.02
N GLY A 393 1.96 8.45 8.43
CA GLY A 393 0.68 8.12 7.80
C GLY A 393 0.63 8.49 6.31
N ARG A 394 1.07 9.72 5.99
CA ARG A 394 1.13 10.26 4.61
C ARG A 394 2.10 9.47 3.74
N THR A 395 3.32 9.24 4.24
CA THR A 395 4.36 8.46 3.54
C THR A 395 3.92 7.01 3.32
N GLY A 396 3.30 6.39 4.33
CA GLY A 396 2.81 5.01 4.22
C GLY A 396 1.70 4.87 3.19
N ARG A 397 0.80 5.86 3.04
CA ARG A 397 -0.24 5.85 2.00
C ARG A 397 0.35 6.10 0.60
N LEU A 398 1.39 6.94 0.48
CA LEU A 398 2.11 7.10 -0.77
C LEU A 398 2.87 5.82 -1.18
N LEU A 399 3.50 5.13 -0.22
CA LEU A 399 4.17 3.85 -0.46
C LEU A 399 3.17 2.77 -0.92
N MET A 400 2.00 2.69 -0.28
CA MET A 400 0.89 1.84 -0.72
C MET A 400 0.51 2.11 -2.18
N ASN A 401 0.32 3.39 -2.52
CA ASN A 401 -0.07 3.79 -3.87
C ASN A 401 1.05 3.57 -4.89
N LEU A 402 2.32 3.78 -4.52
CA LEU A 402 3.46 3.45 -5.38
C LEU A 402 3.43 1.97 -5.77
N ILE A 403 3.22 1.07 -4.80
CA ILE A 403 3.12 -0.37 -5.07
C ILE A 403 1.94 -0.64 -5.99
N LEU A 404 0.74 -0.17 -5.66
CA LEU A 404 -0.46 -0.37 -6.48
C LEU A 404 -0.27 0.13 -7.92
N MET A 405 0.33 1.30 -8.11
CA MET A 405 0.58 1.89 -9.41
C MET A 405 1.62 1.10 -10.21
N LYS A 406 2.64 0.51 -9.57
CA LYS A 406 3.56 -0.43 -10.22
C LYS A 406 2.85 -1.70 -10.74
N PHE A 407 1.73 -2.08 -10.13
CA PHE A 407 0.87 -3.16 -10.59
C PHE A 407 -0.29 -2.68 -11.51
N GLY A 408 -0.30 -1.42 -11.92
CA GLY A 408 -1.29 -0.85 -12.84
C GLY A 408 -2.60 -0.38 -12.19
N TYR A 409 -2.73 -0.44 -10.87
CA TYR A 409 -3.91 0.13 -10.22
C TYR A 409 -3.79 1.66 -10.12
N PRO A 410 -4.89 2.41 -10.23
CA PRO A 410 -4.88 3.83 -9.93
C PRO A 410 -4.58 4.07 -8.43
N PRO A 411 -4.05 5.24 -8.06
CA PRO A 411 -3.79 5.58 -6.66
C PRO A 411 -5.09 5.56 -5.85
N VAL A 412 -5.10 4.78 -4.76
CA VAL A 412 -6.28 4.60 -3.91
C VAL A 412 -6.50 5.83 -3.03
N ILE A 413 -7.79 6.13 -2.80
CA ILE A 413 -8.24 7.26 -1.98
C ILE A 413 -9.03 6.73 -0.78
N ILE A 414 -8.43 6.82 0.40
CA ILE A 414 -9.09 6.63 1.69
C ILE A 414 -9.77 7.95 2.04
N LYS A 415 -11.10 8.00 2.13
CA LYS A 415 -11.81 9.27 2.38
C LYS A 415 -11.61 9.68 3.83
N LYS A 416 -11.43 10.99 4.09
CA LYS A 416 -11.27 11.52 5.46
C LYS A 416 -12.43 11.19 6.40
N SER A 417 -13.64 11.02 5.86
CA SER A 417 -14.83 10.55 6.61
C SER A 417 -14.68 9.12 7.14
N GLU A 418 -13.78 8.34 6.57
CA GLU A 418 -13.49 6.95 6.95
C GLU A 418 -12.29 6.86 7.92
N ARG A 419 -11.77 7.99 8.43
CA ARG A 419 -10.63 8.06 9.37
C ARG A 419 -10.80 7.05 10.51
N PHE A 420 -11.96 7.01 11.14
CA PHE A 420 -12.23 6.10 12.26
C PHE A 420 -12.15 4.63 11.86
N ILE A 421 -12.71 4.26 10.71
CA ILE A 421 -12.71 2.89 10.20
C ILE A 421 -11.26 2.46 9.87
N TYR A 422 -10.51 3.33 9.20
CA TYR A 422 -9.11 3.11 8.87
C TYR A 422 -8.23 2.85 10.11
N TYR A 423 -8.30 3.70 11.14
CA TYR A 423 -7.54 3.48 12.38
C TYR A 423 -8.03 2.25 13.16
N SER A 424 -9.32 1.93 13.11
CA SER A 424 -9.87 0.71 13.71
C SER A 424 -9.26 -0.55 13.07
N HIS A 425 -9.10 -0.58 11.76
CA HIS A 425 -8.48 -1.70 11.05
C HIS A 425 -6.96 -1.78 11.28
N LEU A 426 -6.26 -0.65 11.38
CA LEU A 426 -4.85 -0.65 11.82
C LEU A 426 -4.68 -1.23 13.23
N LYS A 427 -5.60 -0.89 14.15
CA LYS A 427 -5.62 -1.48 15.49
C LYS A 427 -5.86 -2.99 15.45
N GLN A 428 -6.81 -3.45 14.63
CA GLN A 428 -7.06 -4.89 14.44
C GLN A 428 -5.84 -5.63 13.88
N ALA A 429 -5.10 -4.99 12.98
CA ALA A 429 -3.85 -5.54 12.45
C ALA A 429 -2.76 -5.64 13.54
N ASN A 430 -2.66 -4.65 14.44
CA ASN A 430 -1.80 -4.72 15.63
C ASN A 430 -2.23 -5.82 16.61
N ASP A 431 -3.54 -6.10 16.69
CA ASP A 431 -4.10 -7.23 17.43
C ASP A 431 -3.92 -8.57 16.68
N GLY A 432 -3.26 -8.58 15.52
CA GLY A 432 -2.87 -9.78 14.78
C GLY A 432 -3.63 -10.01 13.47
N ASP A 433 -4.82 -9.43 13.26
CA ASP A 433 -5.63 -9.67 12.06
C ASP A 433 -5.62 -8.49 11.08
N ILE A 434 -4.85 -8.64 10.00
CA ILE A 434 -4.69 -7.63 8.94
C ILE A 434 -5.80 -7.67 7.87
N ARG A 435 -6.55 -8.77 7.76
CA ARG A 435 -7.53 -8.96 6.66
C ARG A 435 -8.63 -7.91 6.64
N PRO A 436 -9.15 -7.42 7.77
CA PRO A 436 -10.08 -6.29 7.77
C PRO A 436 -9.49 -5.03 7.08
N LEU A 437 -8.19 -4.76 7.27
CA LEU A 437 -7.52 -3.66 6.58
C LEU A 437 -7.39 -3.93 5.08
N ILE A 438 -7.01 -5.15 4.68
CA ILE A 438 -6.94 -5.57 3.27
C ILE A 438 -8.28 -5.39 2.56
N ARG A 439 -9.39 -5.89 3.15
CA ARG A 439 -10.74 -5.73 2.60
C ARG A 439 -11.16 -4.26 2.52
N PHE A 440 -10.77 -3.45 3.51
CA PHE A 440 -11.03 -2.02 3.51
C PHE A 440 -10.31 -1.30 2.36
N ILE A 441 -9.02 -1.60 2.14
CA ILE A 441 -8.27 -1.04 1.02
C ILE A 441 -8.83 -1.54 -0.31
N ALA A 442 -9.17 -2.83 -0.43
CA ALA A 442 -9.84 -3.39 -1.62
C ALA A 442 -11.12 -2.63 -1.98
N LYS A 443 -11.96 -2.33 -0.98
CA LYS A 443 -13.18 -1.52 -1.16
C LYS A 443 -12.86 -0.08 -1.59
N CYS A 444 -11.79 0.51 -1.06
CA CYS A 444 -11.34 1.82 -1.51
C CYS A 444 -10.87 1.76 -2.98
N THR A 445 -10.15 0.70 -3.38
CA THR A 445 -9.71 0.45 -4.75
C THR A 445 -10.87 0.29 -5.72
N GLU A 446 -11.85 -0.56 -5.38
CA GLU A 446 -13.08 -0.76 -6.15
C GLU A 446 -13.79 0.58 -6.41
N ARG A 447 -13.96 1.37 -5.34
CA ARG A 447 -14.61 2.68 -5.41
C ARG A 447 -13.83 3.64 -6.30
N THR A 448 -12.51 3.75 -6.14
CA THR A 448 -11.69 4.63 -6.97
C THR A 448 -11.78 4.25 -8.45
N LEU A 449 -11.65 2.97 -8.78
CA LEU A 449 -11.80 2.48 -10.16
C LEU A 449 -13.19 2.79 -10.73
N THR A 450 -14.24 2.49 -9.98
CA THR A 450 -15.62 2.71 -10.40
C THR A 450 -15.91 4.19 -10.62
N GLU A 451 -15.47 5.07 -9.70
CA GLU A 451 -15.65 6.52 -9.82
C GLU A 451 -14.90 7.06 -11.06
N LEU A 452 -13.70 6.56 -11.37
CA LEU A 452 -12.94 6.94 -12.57
C LEU A 452 -13.64 6.50 -13.86
N ILE A 453 -14.11 5.25 -13.93
CA ILE A 453 -14.83 4.71 -15.09
C ILE A 453 -16.12 5.52 -15.31
N GLN A 454 -16.92 5.73 -14.27
CA GLN A 454 -18.18 6.48 -14.38
C GLN A 454 -17.97 7.92 -14.88
N GLN A 455 -16.96 8.62 -14.34
CA GLN A 455 -16.64 9.98 -14.77
C GLN A 455 -16.17 10.03 -16.23
N SER A 456 -15.45 9.01 -16.70
CA SER A 456 -14.98 8.94 -18.09
C SER A 456 -16.08 8.69 -19.12
N GLN A 457 -17.24 8.16 -18.69
CA GLN A 457 -18.39 7.84 -19.54
C GLN A 457 -19.46 8.94 -19.55
N THR A 458 -19.38 9.92 -18.64
CA THR A 458 -20.46 10.90 -18.45
C THR A 458 -20.41 11.99 -19.53
N THR A 459 -21.38 11.97 -20.46
CA THR A 459 -21.53 12.92 -21.59
C THR A 459 -22.27 14.23 -21.25
N LYS A 460 -22.81 14.39 -20.04
CA LYS A 460 -23.65 15.55 -19.69
C LYS A 460 -22.81 16.74 -19.17
N ILE A 461 -22.50 17.66 -20.06
CA ILE A 461 -22.07 19.01 -19.71
C ILE A 461 -23.31 19.91 -19.59
N THR A 462 -23.46 20.58 -18.45
CA THR A 462 -24.39 21.73 -18.34
C THR A 462 -23.67 22.94 -18.94
N ARG A 463 -24.33 23.70 -19.83
CA ARG A 463 -23.76 24.84 -20.59
C ARG A 463 -23.03 25.94 -19.76
N GLN A 464 -23.13 25.91 -18.43
CA GLN A 464 -22.35 26.79 -17.54
C GLN A 464 -20.85 26.44 -17.49
N ASP A 465 -20.48 25.17 -17.72
CA ASP A 465 -19.07 24.74 -17.64
C ASP A 465 -18.25 25.08 -18.91
N LEU A 466 -18.91 25.37 -20.03
CA LEU A 466 -18.24 25.66 -21.31
C LEU A 466 -17.76 27.11 -21.41
N ARG A 467 -18.42 28.06 -20.74
CA ARG A 467 -18.01 29.48 -20.77
C ARG A 467 -16.79 29.79 -19.91
N LEU A 468 -16.36 28.86 -19.05
CA LEU A 468 -15.18 29.02 -18.20
C LEU A 468 -13.90 28.48 -18.85
N ASN A 469 -13.97 27.80 -20.00
CA ASN A 469 -12.79 27.19 -20.61
C ASN A 469 -12.16 28.03 -21.73
N ASP A 470 -12.91 28.90 -22.41
CA ASP A 470 -12.36 29.70 -23.52
C ASP A 470 -11.41 30.82 -23.05
N ASP A 471 -11.55 31.29 -21.80
CA ASP A 471 -10.60 32.26 -21.20
C ASP A 471 -9.36 31.58 -20.57
N TYR A 472 -9.35 30.25 -20.46
CA TYR A 472 -8.32 29.48 -19.74
C TYR A 472 -7.25 28.82 -20.65
N ASP A 473 -7.42 28.91 -21.97
CA ASP A 473 -6.56 28.26 -22.96
C ASP A 473 -5.34 29.12 -23.37
N ASN A 474 -5.30 30.39 -22.98
CA ASN A 474 -4.20 31.30 -23.31
C ASN A 474 -2.95 31.17 -22.39
N GLY A 475 -2.83 30.10 -21.59
CA GLY A 475 -1.75 29.97 -20.60
C GLY A 475 -1.25 28.56 -20.25
N ARG A 476 -1.58 27.50 -21.00
CA ARG A 476 -1.28 26.12 -20.56
C ARG A 476 -0.38 25.35 -21.52
N ASN A 477 0.89 25.22 -21.14
CA ASN A 477 1.74 24.06 -21.49
C ASN A 477 2.25 23.30 -20.23
N PHE A 478 2.07 23.81 -19.01
CA PHE A 478 2.76 23.26 -17.82
C PHE A 478 2.01 22.19 -17.02
N ILE A 479 0.69 22.04 -17.17
CA ILE A 479 -0.13 21.13 -16.34
C ILE A 479 -0.48 19.84 -17.10
N GLU A 480 -0.58 19.89 -18.43
CA GLU A 480 -0.81 18.67 -19.22
C GLU A 480 0.34 17.69 -19.04
N GLU A 481 1.60 18.14 -19.02
CA GLU A 481 2.75 17.28 -18.73
C GLU A 481 2.75 16.70 -17.30
N ARG A 482 2.16 17.37 -16.30
CA ARG A 482 2.22 16.93 -14.89
C ARG A 482 1.17 15.88 -14.51
N VAL A 483 0.05 15.81 -15.23
CA VAL A 483 -1.04 14.85 -14.98
C VAL A 483 -0.97 13.65 -15.93
N ILE A 484 -0.31 13.79 -17.09
CA ILE A 484 -0.22 12.74 -18.12
C ILE A 484 0.86 11.69 -17.81
N ILE A 485 1.79 11.91 -16.87
CA ILE A 485 2.80 10.92 -16.48
C ILE A 485 2.20 9.78 -15.60
N ILE A 486 0.93 9.46 -15.79
CA ILE A 486 0.27 8.23 -15.30
C ILE A 486 0.15 7.24 -16.48
N GLU A 487 1.11 7.28 -17.41
CA GLU A 487 1.26 6.34 -18.54
C GLU A 487 2.33 5.30 -18.23
#